data_AF-A0A377V0Y2-F1
#
_entry.id   AF-A0A377V0Y2-F1
#
_cell.length_a   1.000
_cell.length_b   1.000
_cell.length_c   1.000
_cell.angle_alpha   90.00
_cell.angle_beta   90.00
_cell.angle_gamma   90.00
#
_symmetry.space_group_name_H-M   'P 1'
#
loop_
_entity.id
_entity.type
_entity.pdbx_description
1 polymer ?
#
loop_
_entity_poly.entity_id
_entity_poly.type
_entity_poly.pdbx_seq_one_letter_code
_entity_poly.pdbx_strand_id
1 'polypeptide(L)' 'MFDDQEWMLITLTDQSTINVNVDAAVIASLKNLFGETKTVEAVATVAAYNMVSRFLVALDI' A
#
# COMPACT_ATOMS: atom_id res chain seq x y z
N MET A 1 -18.80 3.04 6.22
CA MET A 1 -17.84 2.29 7.05
C MET A 1 -17.12 1.35 6.11
N PHE A 2 -15.78 1.28 6.17
CA PHE A 2 -14.99 0.42 5.30
C PHE A 2 -15.09 -1.05 5.73
N ASP A 3 -15.05 -1.97 4.77
CA ASP A 3 -14.95 -3.40 5.02
C ASP A 3 -13.51 -3.84 5.33
N ASP A 4 -13.31 -5.12 5.64
CA ASP A 4 -12.01 -5.66 6.03
C ASP A 4 -10.97 -5.56 4.90
N GLN A 5 -11.42 -5.69 3.64
CA GLN A 5 -10.57 -5.58 2.47
C GLN A 5 -10.08 -4.14 2.27
N GLU A 6 -11.00 -3.19 2.33
CA GLU A 6 -10.72 -1.76 2.26
C GLU A 6 -9.81 -1.31 3.42
N TRP A 7 -10.09 -1.74 4.65
CA TRP A 7 -9.25 -1.43 5.81
C TRP A 7 -7.82 -1.94 5.67
N MET A 8 -7.63 -3.13 5.10
CA MET A 8 -6.30 -3.69 4.93
C MET A 8 -5.49 -2.95 3.85
N LEU A 9 -6.14 -2.49 2.78
CA LEU A 9 -5.50 -1.65 1.76
C LEU A 9 -5.16 -0.25 2.29
N ILE A 10 -6.01 0.33 3.15
CA ILE A 10 -5.71 1.59 3.85
C ILE A 10 -4.49 1.41 4.76
N THR A 11 -4.46 0.32 5.54
CA THR A 11 -3.35 0.02 6.45
C THR A 11 -2.03 -0.19 5.68
N LEU A 12 -2.07 -0.91 4.56
CA LEU A 12 -0.93 -1.04 3.65
C LEU A 12 -0.42 0.33 3.19
N THR A 13 -1.34 1.18 2.74
CA THR A 13 -1.01 2.50 2.19
C THR A 13 -0.38 3.40 3.25
N ASP A 14 -0.94 3.42 4.45
CA ASP A 14 -0.46 4.20 5.59
C ASP A 14 0.98 3.79 5.98
N GLN A 15 1.20 2.50 6.23
CA GLN A 15 2.52 1.99 6.61
C GLN A 15 3.56 2.19 5.49
N SER A 16 3.20 1.88 4.24
CA SER A 16 4.12 2.03 3.09
C SER A 16 4.50 3.48 2.82
N THR A 17 3.63 4.44 3.16
CA THR A 17 3.85 5.87 2.88
C THR A 17 4.61 6.56 4.01
N ILE A 18 4.20 6.33 5.26
CA ILE A 18 4.76 7.01 6.44
C ILE A 18 6.03 6.30 6.93
N ASN A 19 5.97 4.97 7.06
CA ASN A 19 7.04 4.19 7.68
C ASN A 19 8.00 3.58 6.65
N VAL A 20 7.62 3.57 5.37
CA VAL A 20 8.28 2.86 4.25
C VAL A 20 8.25 1.33 4.40
N ASN A 21 8.37 0.81 5.62
CA ASN A 21 8.24 -0.60 5.96
C ASN A 21 6.77 -0.96 6.26
N VAL A 22 6.36 -2.12 5.75
CA VAL A 22 5.03 -2.71 6.02
C VAL A 22 5.22 -3.94 6.88
N ASP A 23 4.44 -4.07 7.94
CA ASP A 23 4.51 -5.20 8.86
C ASP A 23 4.17 -6.51 8.16
N ALA A 24 4.91 -7.58 8.47
CA ALA A 24 4.69 -8.90 7.89
C ALA A 24 3.25 -9.41 8.12
N ALA A 25 2.63 -9.04 9.25
CA ALA A 25 1.25 -9.38 9.56
C ALA A 25 0.24 -8.73 8.58
N VAL A 26 0.49 -7.49 8.15
CA VAL A 26 -0.36 -6.80 7.15
C VAL A 26 -0.25 -7.49 5.80
N ILE A 27 0.98 -7.83 5.38
CA ILE A 27 1.20 -8.59 4.13
C ILE A 27 0.54 -9.97 4.19
N ALA A 28 0.61 -10.67 5.32
CA ALA A 28 -0.05 -11.97 5.49
C ALA A 28 -1.58 -11.84 5.41
N SER A 29 -2.17 -10.82 6.05
CA SER A 29 -3.60 -10.55 5.99
C SER A 29 -4.06 -10.20 4.57
N LEU A 30 -3.30 -9.39 3.82
CA LEU A 30 -3.58 -9.09 2.42
C LEU A 30 -3.57 -10.36 1.55
N LYS A 31 -2.56 -11.22 1.74
CA LYS A 31 -2.48 -12.50 1.00
C LYS A 31 -3.67 -13.41 1.31
N ASN A 32 -4.15 -13.42 2.55
CA ASN A 32 -5.34 -14.19 2.91
C ASN A 32 -6.62 -13.63 2.27
N LEU A 33 -6.77 -12.30 2.21
CA LEU A 33 -7.97 -11.64 1.68
C LEU A 33 -8.00 -11.59 0.15
N PHE A 34 -6.85 -11.44 -0.50
CA PHE A 34 -6.74 -11.14 -1.93
C PHE A 34 -5.91 -12.15 -2.73
N GLY A 35 -5.12 -12.99 -2.07
CA GLY A 35 -4.12 -13.86 -2.69
C GLY A 35 -2.79 -13.14 -2.97
N GLU A 36 -1.79 -13.93 -3.35
CA GLU A 36 -0.42 -13.46 -3.61
C GLU A 36 -0.36 -12.38 -4.70
N THR A 37 -0.92 -12.66 -5.88
CA THR A 37 -0.82 -11.76 -7.05
C THR A 37 -1.40 -10.38 -6.76
N LYS A 38 -2.63 -10.32 -6.23
CA LYS A 38 -3.29 -9.05 -5.93
C LYS A 38 -2.62 -8.30 -4.79
N THR A 39 -1.99 -9.01 -3.84
CA THR A 39 -1.18 -8.37 -2.80
C THR A 39 0.04 -7.68 -3.39
N VAL A 40 0.74 -8.34 -4.32
CA VAL A 40 1.89 -7.74 -5.01
C VAL A 40 1.46 -6.54 -5.86
N GLU A 41 0.34 -6.64 -6.57
CA GLU A 41 -0.23 -5.52 -7.35
C GLU A 41 -0.59 -4.32 -6.45
N ALA A 42 -1.18 -4.56 -5.28
CA ALA A 42 -1.50 -3.51 -4.32
C ALA A 42 -0.24 -2.81 -3.78
N VAL A 43 0.78 -3.58 -3.39
CA VAL A 43 2.08 -3.05 -2.94
C VAL A 43 2.74 -2.23 -4.05
N ALA A 44 2.77 -2.76 -5.29
CA ALA A 44 3.34 -2.08 -6.43
C ALA A 44 2.60 -0.76 -6.75
N THR A 45 1.27 -0.75 -6.65
CA THR A 45 0.44 0.43 -6.88
C THR A 45 0.78 1.54 -5.89
N VAL A 46 0.80 1.22 -4.59
CA VAL A 46 1.15 2.19 -3.54
C VAL A 46 2.59 2.69 -3.71
N ALA A 47 3.55 1.78 -3.95
CA ALA A 47 4.95 2.13 -4.13
C ALA A 47 5.19 3.03 -5.36
N ALA A 48 4.52 2.74 -6.49
CA ALA A 48 4.61 3.54 -7.70
C ALA A 48 4.05 4.96 -7.47
N TYR A 49 2.86 5.06 -6.85
CA TYR A 49 2.29 6.37 -6.49
C TYR A 49 3.22 7.16 -5.59
N ASN A 50 3.77 6.50 -4.55
CA ASN A 50 4.71 7.10 -3.62
C ASN A 50 5.98 7.60 -4.30
N MET A 51 6.50 6.87 -5.28
CA MET A 51 7.66 7.33 -6.05
C MET A 51 7.30 8.55 -6.90
N VAL A 52 6.20 8.50 -7.66
CA VAL A 52 5.78 9.62 -8.53
C VAL A 52 5.42 10.86 -7.73
N SER A 53 4.73 10.72 -6.59
CA SER A 53 4.33 11.87 -5.77
C SER A 53 5.55 12.65 -5.26
N ARG A 54 6.65 11.98 -4.93
CA ARG A 54 7.91 12.63 -4.56
C ARG A 54 8.50 13.44 -5.71
N PHE A 55 8.39 12.98 -6.95
CA PHE A 55 8.79 13.76 -8.12
C PHE A 55 7.88 14.97 -8.33
N LEU A 56 6.56 14.80 -8.25
CA LEU A 56 5.60 15.89 -8.45
C LEU A 56 5.82 17.02 -7.42
N VAL A 57 5.99 16.65 -6.15
CA VAL A 57 6.34 17.60 -5.08
C VAL A 57 7.66 18.32 -5.36
N ALA A 58 8.68 17.61 -5.85
CA ALA A 58 9.97 18.23 -6.18
C ALA A 58 9.90 19.17 -7.39
N LEU A 59 8.93 18.99 -8.29
CA LEU A 59 8.72 19.79 -9.49
C LEU A 59 7.70 20.93 -9.29
N ASP A 60 7.07 21.04 -8.11
CA ASP A 60 6.02 22.01 -7.78
C ASP A 60 4.83 21.95 -8.76
N ILE A 61 4.37 20.72 -9.06
CA ILE A 61 3.21 20.41 -9.93
C ILE A 61 2.10 19.74 -9.14
#